data_AF-A0A660XQC0-F1
#
_entry.id   AF-A0A660XQC0-F1
#
_cell.length_a   1.000
_cell.length_b   1.000
_cell.length_c   1.000
_cell.angle_alpha   90.00
_cell.angle_beta   90.00
_cell.angle_gamma   90.00
#
_symmetry.space_group_name_H-M   'P 1'
#
loop_
_entity.id
_entity.type
_entity.pdbx_description
1 polymer ?
#
loop_
_entity_poly.entity_id
_entity_poly.type
_entity_poly.pdbx_seq_one_letter_code
_entity_poly.pdbx_strand_id
1 'polypeptide(L)'
;MVTKEDSKSKFALEAKQKSLEIKRFFKVKKEMDALVNQISEINNTMTESKDETSGVIDEDIRPEDLKKAIEKQEMEKRKQIDTLAVFADYYEKIYEMAELYYFNFQQIDSAVVNFEKISHSELYNPYVDKALYALYYIYDNEGDSITAYFYKDVLKEQYPDSPYFAYIEQNEIIMPKMERDAEYLYLKAENCFDSNPDSAITLLTSIHDSYPLSLYGEKSVLGVAWLYQNRIFDIDNAILWYKSFMDFYPDSPFFPYAEGEYNELNGILTDATANAVDRDSTKTIPQISPSESKDLNIMPDNPSTKPDTLSSKKLPVNLESSIKVEKDVIEK
;
A
#
# COMPACT_ATOMS: atom_id res chain seq x y z
N MET A 1 23.57 17.15 -20.61
CA MET A 1 23.31 17.28 -19.17
C MET A 1 21.83 17.53 -19.01
N VAL A 2 21.07 16.57 -18.49
CA VAL A 2 19.66 16.79 -18.17
C VAL A 2 19.63 17.65 -16.91
N THR A 3 19.05 18.84 -17.03
CA THR A 3 18.82 19.76 -15.92
C THR A 3 17.91 19.12 -14.88
N LYS A 4 18.14 19.44 -13.60
CA LYS A 4 17.31 19.03 -12.45
C LYS A 4 15.82 19.11 -12.78
N GLU A 5 15.04 18.12 -12.35
CA GLU A 5 13.57 18.09 -12.52
C GLU A 5 12.95 19.43 -12.11
N ASP A 6 12.15 20.01 -13.01
CA ASP A 6 11.31 21.16 -12.69
C ASP A 6 10.16 20.68 -11.80
N SER A 7 10.24 21.01 -10.51
CA SER A 7 9.23 20.63 -9.51
C SER A 7 7.85 21.26 -9.77
N LYS A 8 7.74 22.20 -10.71
CA LYS A 8 6.48 22.80 -11.15
C LYS A 8 5.93 22.20 -12.45
N SER A 9 6.63 21.22 -13.03
CA SER A 9 6.14 20.49 -14.19
C SER A 9 4.86 19.74 -13.83
N LYS A 10 3.86 19.78 -14.71
CA LYS A 10 2.65 18.95 -14.60
C LYS A 10 2.96 17.44 -14.60
N PHE A 11 4.17 17.05 -15.02
CA PHE A 11 4.64 15.67 -15.03
C PHE A 11 5.49 15.30 -13.80
N ALA A 12 5.71 16.22 -12.85
CA ALA A 12 6.60 15.98 -11.71
C ALA A 12 6.15 14.81 -10.83
N LEU A 13 4.84 14.64 -10.64
CA LEU A 13 4.28 13.52 -9.88
C LEU A 13 4.49 12.18 -10.60
N GLU A 14 4.12 12.11 -11.88
CA GLU A 14 4.28 10.92 -12.72
C GLU A 14 5.77 10.52 -12.84
N ALA A 15 6.66 11.51 -13.02
CA ALA A 15 8.09 11.27 -13.09
C ALA A 15 8.66 10.77 -11.76
N LYS A 16 8.19 11.30 -10.62
CA LYS A 16 8.55 10.80 -9.28
C LYS A 16 8.07 9.35 -9.09
N GLN A 17 6.84 9.02 -9.47
CA GLN A 17 6.30 7.66 -9.42
C GLN A 17 7.14 6.70 -10.27
N LYS A 18 7.37 7.03 -11.53
CA LYS A 18 8.25 6.25 -12.43
C LYS A 18 9.65 6.06 -11.86
N SER A 19 10.21 7.09 -11.22
CA SER A 19 11.53 6.98 -10.57
C SER A 19 11.52 5.97 -9.40
N LEU A 20 10.41 5.89 -8.64
CA LEU A 20 10.25 4.94 -7.55
C LEU A 20 10.07 3.52 -8.09
N GLU A 21 9.30 3.35 -9.17
CA GLU A 21 9.12 2.05 -9.86
C GLU A 21 10.45 1.53 -10.40
N ILE A 22 11.25 2.39 -11.04
CA ILE A 22 12.59 2.04 -11.52
C ILE A 22 13.50 1.64 -10.35
N LYS A 23 13.47 2.39 -9.24
CA LYS A 23 14.24 2.03 -8.03
C LYS A 23 13.81 0.68 -7.47
N ARG A 24 12.49 0.43 -7.39
CA ARG A 24 11.92 -0.85 -6.95
C ARG A 24 12.39 -1.97 -7.87
N PHE A 25 12.31 -1.79 -9.18
CA PHE A 25 12.78 -2.76 -10.16
C PHE A 25 14.25 -3.14 -9.95
N PHE A 26 15.14 -2.16 -9.80
CA PHE A 26 16.56 -2.45 -9.56
C PHE A 26 16.81 -3.11 -8.20
N LYS A 27 16.00 -2.79 -7.18
CA LYS A 27 16.06 -3.46 -5.88
C LYS A 27 15.67 -4.94 -6.00
N VAL A 28 14.48 -5.23 -6.56
CA VAL A 28 13.99 -6.60 -6.74
C VAL A 28 14.96 -7.41 -7.61
N LYS A 29 15.47 -6.81 -8.70
CA LYS A 29 16.47 -7.46 -9.56
C LYS A 29 17.74 -7.83 -8.79
N LYS A 30 18.27 -6.92 -7.97
CA LYS A 30 19.47 -7.19 -7.15
C LYS A 30 19.24 -8.32 -6.16
N GLU A 31 18.08 -8.36 -5.51
CA GLU A 31 17.70 -9.43 -4.58
C GLU A 31 17.56 -10.77 -5.30
N MET A 32 16.91 -10.78 -6.48
CA MET A 32 16.81 -11.95 -7.34
C MET A 32 18.19 -12.47 -7.78
N ASP A 33 19.09 -11.58 -8.21
CA ASP A 33 20.45 -11.96 -8.62
C ASP A 33 21.25 -12.60 -7.47
N ALA A 34 21.04 -12.13 -6.23
CA ALA A 34 21.64 -12.73 -5.05
C ALA A 34 21.10 -14.16 -4.79
N LEU A 35 19.79 -14.35 -4.93
CA LEU A 35 19.14 -15.66 -4.78
C LEU A 35 19.59 -16.65 -5.87
N VAL A 36 19.79 -16.18 -7.12
CA VAL A 36 20.33 -17.01 -8.21
C VAL A 36 21.70 -17.57 -7.84
N ASN A 37 22.57 -16.76 -7.24
CA ASN A 37 23.89 -17.22 -6.79
C ASN A 37 23.75 -18.29 -5.70
N GLN A 38 22.89 -18.08 -4.70
CA GLN A 38 22.63 -19.07 -3.64
C GLN A 38 22.09 -20.38 -4.21
N ILE A 39 21.13 -20.32 -5.15
CA ILE A 39 20.58 -21.49 -5.83
C ILE A 39 21.66 -22.25 -6.61
N SER A 40 22.56 -21.53 -7.27
CA SER A 40 23.68 -22.15 -7.99
C SER A 40 24.62 -22.94 -7.06
N GLU A 41 24.88 -22.40 -5.87
CA GLU A 41 25.68 -23.07 -4.84
C GLU A 41 24.96 -24.31 -4.28
N ILE A 42 23.66 -24.18 -3.98
CA ILE A 42 22.80 -25.29 -3.53
C ILE A 42 22.82 -26.43 -4.55
N ASN A 43 22.59 -26.14 -5.82
CA ASN A 43 22.57 -27.15 -6.88
C ASN A 43 23.91 -27.89 -7.00
N ASN A 44 25.04 -27.19 -6.87
CA ASN A 44 26.37 -27.80 -6.89
C ASN A 44 26.58 -28.76 -5.71
N THR A 45 26.14 -28.39 -4.50
CA THR A 45 26.26 -29.27 -3.30
C THR A 45 25.34 -30.51 -3.34
N MET A 46 24.17 -30.40 -3.99
CA MET A 46 23.27 -31.55 -4.17
C MET A 46 23.81 -32.58 -5.17
N THR A 47 24.65 -32.18 -6.12
CA THR A 47 25.33 -33.12 -7.02
C THR A 47 26.47 -33.89 -6.35
N GLU A 48 27.14 -33.31 -5.35
CA GLU A 48 28.27 -33.94 -4.63
C GLU A 48 27.82 -34.97 -3.57
N SER A 49 26.61 -34.82 -3.01
CA SER A 49 26.11 -35.64 -1.89
C SER A 49 25.46 -36.97 -2.31
N LYS A 50 25.32 -37.25 -3.61
CA LYS A 50 24.69 -38.49 -4.11
C LYS A 50 25.56 -39.76 -4.04
N ASP A 51 26.86 -39.65 -3.77
CA ASP A 51 27.79 -40.79 -3.80
C ASP A 51 27.99 -41.52 -2.45
N GLU A 52 27.48 -41.00 -1.33
CA GLU A 52 27.76 -41.57 -0.01
C GLU A 52 26.50 -41.84 0.83
N THR A 53 25.65 -42.80 0.45
CA THR A 53 24.80 -43.50 1.44
C THR A 53 24.37 -44.89 0.97
N SER A 54 25.24 -45.88 1.18
CA SER A 54 24.83 -47.28 1.38
C SER A 54 25.68 -47.85 2.51
N GLY A 55 25.24 -47.58 3.74
CA GLY A 55 25.82 -48.14 4.96
C GLY A 55 24.84 -49.12 5.59
N VAL A 56 25.24 -50.39 5.61
CA VAL A 56 24.57 -51.51 6.29
C VAL A 56 24.32 -51.16 7.76
N ILE A 57 23.09 -51.39 8.24
CA ILE A 57 22.74 -51.20 9.65
C ILE A 57 23.19 -52.45 10.41
N ASP A 58 24.17 -52.30 11.30
CA ASP A 58 24.68 -53.34 12.19
C ASP A 58 23.87 -53.36 13.51
N GLU A 59 23.67 -54.53 14.10
CA GLU A 59 22.66 -54.79 15.16
C GLU A 59 23.04 -54.34 16.60
N ASP A 60 24.08 -53.53 16.79
CA ASP A 60 24.51 -53.05 18.14
C ASP A 60 24.74 -51.52 18.17
N ILE A 61 23.68 -50.75 17.96
CA ILE A 61 23.73 -49.27 17.91
C ILE A 61 23.78 -48.70 19.34
N ARG A 62 24.92 -48.12 19.70
CA ARG A 62 25.10 -47.42 20.99
C ARG A 62 24.22 -46.14 21.04
N PRO A 63 23.68 -45.74 22.21
CA PRO A 63 22.83 -44.55 22.35
C PRO A 63 23.45 -43.26 21.77
N GLU A 64 24.76 -43.08 21.90
CA GLU A 64 25.53 -41.96 21.33
C GLU A 64 25.55 -41.95 19.79
N ASP A 65 25.55 -43.11 19.14
CA ASP A 65 25.52 -43.23 17.68
C ASP A 65 24.10 -42.93 17.15
N LEU A 66 23.07 -43.33 17.90
CA LEU A 66 21.67 -42.96 17.62
C LEU A 66 21.44 -41.44 17.77
N LYS A 67 21.99 -40.82 18.83
CA LYS A 67 21.91 -39.37 19.04
C LYS A 67 22.57 -38.60 17.89
N LYS A 68 23.76 -39.01 17.44
CA LYS A 68 24.43 -38.41 16.27
C LYS A 68 23.64 -38.58 14.99
N ALA A 69 22.99 -39.73 14.78
CA ALA A 69 22.14 -39.96 13.62
C ALA A 69 20.90 -39.05 13.61
N ILE A 70 20.26 -38.86 14.78
CA ILE A 70 19.13 -37.92 14.94
C ILE A 70 19.59 -36.49 14.71
N GLU A 71 20.69 -36.05 15.31
CA GLU A 71 21.26 -34.71 15.10
C GLU A 71 21.62 -34.47 13.62
N LYS A 72 22.21 -35.46 12.95
CA LYS A 72 22.49 -35.40 11.50
C LYS A 72 21.18 -35.29 10.71
N GLN A 73 20.17 -36.10 11.01
CA GLN A 73 18.88 -36.05 10.32
C GLN A 73 18.15 -34.71 10.53
N GLU A 74 18.21 -34.14 11.75
CA GLU A 74 17.65 -32.82 12.03
C GLU A 74 18.42 -31.71 11.32
N MET A 75 19.74 -31.80 11.23
CA MET A 75 20.55 -30.85 10.45
C MET A 75 20.20 -30.92 8.96
N GLU A 76 20.07 -32.12 8.39
CA GLU A 76 19.68 -32.28 6.98
C GLU A 76 18.24 -31.80 6.72
N LYS A 77 17.30 -32.06 7.64
CA LYS A 77 15.95 -31.49 7.57
C LYS A 77 15.97 -29.95 7.64
N ARG A 78 16.79 -29.37 8.53
CA ARG A 78 16.94 -27.90 8.62
C ARG A 78 17.51 -27.32 7.32
N LYS A 79 18.56 -27.92 6.76
CA LYS A 79 19.12 -27.51 5.46
C LYS A 79 18.10 -27.63 4.33
N GLN A 80 17.28 -28.69 4.32
CA GLN A 80 16.23 -28.87 3.33
C GLN A 80 15.15 -27.79 3.45
N ILE A 81 14.70 -27.47 4.68
CA ILE A 81 13.73 -26.40 4.94
C ILE A 81 14.29 -25.05 4.49
N ASP A 82 15.56 -24.76 4.80
CA ASP A 82 16.24 -23.53 4.39
C ASP A 82 16.35 -23.43 2.85
N THR A 83 16.68 -24.54 2.19
CA THR A 83 16.72 -24.63 0.73
C THR A 83 15.35 -24.36 0.09
N LEU A 84 14.26 -24.88 0.65
CA LEU A 84 12.90 -24.61 0.16
C LEU A 84 12.52 -23.13 0.33
N ALA A 85 12.95 -22.49 1.41
CA ALA A 85 12.74 -21.07 1.63
C ALA A 85 13.47 -20.24 0.57
N VAL A 86 14.74 -20.55 0.29
CA VAL A 86 15.53 -19.89 -0.76
C VAL A 86 14.85 -20.00 -2.15
N PHE A 87 14.31 -21.17 -2.48
CA PHE A 87 13.56 -21.35 -3.73
C PHE A 87 12.24 -20.57 -3.74
N ALA A 88 11.50 -20.55 -2.63
CA ALA A 88 10.28 -19.78 -2.52
C ALA A 88 10.54 -18.26 -2.70
N ASP A 89 11.55 -17.73 -2.02
CA ASP A 89 11.96 -16.32 -2.13
C ASP A 89 12.38 -15.98 -3.56
N TYR A 90 13.08 -16.88 -4.25
CA TYR A 90 13.48 -16.68 -5.64
C TYR A 90 12.27 -16.56 -6.58
N TYR A 91 11.30 -17.47 -6.45
CA TYR A 91 10.08 -17.42 -7.28
C TYR A 91 9.20 -16.22 -6.92
N GLU A 92 9.18 -15.78 -5.66
CA GLU A 92 8.57 -14.53 -5.26
C GLU A 92 9.17 -13.33 -6.01
N LYS A 93 10.50 -13.21 -6.06
CA LYS A 93 11.13 -12.09 -6.76
C LYS A 93 10.94 -12.15 -8.28
N ILE A 94 10.86 -13.33 -8.88
CA ILE A 94 10.47 -13.46 -10.29
C ILE A 94 9.02 -12.98 -10.49
N TYR A 95 8.12 -13.32 -9.58
CA TYR A 95 6.72 -12.91 -9.65
C TYR A 95 6.59 -11.39 -9.54
N GLU A 96 7.25 -10.76 -8.58
CA GLU A 96 7.29 -9.31 -8.43
C GLU A 96 7.87 -8.61 -9.67
N MET A 97 8.92 -9.17 -10.28
CA MET A 97 9.48 -8.66 -11.53
C MET A 97 8.45 -8.70 -12.67
N ALA A 98 7.70 -9.80 -12.77
CA ALA A 98 6.67 -9.96 -13.79
C ALA A 98 5.53 -8.95 -13.62
N GLU A 99 5.08 -8.71 -12.38
CA GLU A 99 4.08 -7.67 -12.07
C GLU A 99 4.58 -6.26 -12.42
N LEU A 100 5.83 -5.93 -12.09
CA LEU A 100 6.42 -4.64 -12.46
C LEU A 100 6.48 -4.45 -13.98
N TYR A 101 6.88 -5.50 -14.72
CA TYR A 101 6.86 -5.46 -16.18
C TYR A 101 5.46 -5.22 -16.72
N TYR A 102 4.45 -5.91 -16.21
CA TYR A 102 3.08 -5.80 -16.71
C TYR A 102 2.39 -4.50 -16.30
N PHE A 103 2.27 -4.23 -15.00
CA PHE A 103 1.46 -3.13 -14.47
C PHE A 103 2.14 -1.77 -14.55
N ASN A 104 3.45 -1.71 -14.31
CA ASN A 104 4.17 -0.43 -14.22
C ASN A 104 4.84 -0.05 -15.54
N PHE A 105 5.40 -1.03 -16.26
CA PHE A 105 6.17 -0.76 -17.48
C PHE A 105 5.45 -1.11 -18.78
N GLN A 106 4.28 -1.76 -18.72
CA GLN A 106 3.51 -2.20 -19.89
C GLN A 106 4.33 -3.06 -20.87
N GLN A 107 5.31 -3.83 -20.34
CA GLN A 107 6.15 -4.75 -21.09
C GLN A 107 5.59 -6.18 -20.96
N ILE A 108 4.50 -6.44 -21.69
CA ILE A 108 3.74 -7.70 -21.62
C ILE A 108 4.64 -8.91 -21.87
N ASP A 109 5.44 -8.90 -22.94
CA ASP A 109 6.35 -10.00 -23.28
C ASP A 109 7.32 -10.35 -22.14
N SER A 110 7.86 -9.32 -21.47
CA SER A 110 8.77 -9.53 -20.34
C SER A 110 8.04 -10.07 -19.11
N ALA A 111 6.80 -9.66 -18.88
CA ALA A 111 5.97 -10.22 -17.82
C ALA A 111 5.66 -11.70 -18.08
N VAL A 112 5.20 -12.03 -19.29
CA VAL A 112 4.86 -13.40 -19.71
C VAL A 112 6.06 -14.33 -19.51
N VAL A 113 7.25 -13.96 -20.00
CA VAL A 113 8.46 -14.78 -19.83
C VAL A 113 8.77 -15.08 -18.36
N ASN A 114 8.56 -14.11 -17.46
CA ASN A 114 8.80 -14.33 -16.03
C ASN A 114 7.71 -15.18 -15.39
N PHE A 115 6.42 -14.98 -15.70
CA PHE A 115 5.36 -15.85 -15.20
C PHE A 115 5.48 -17.28 -15.73
N GLU A 116 5.84 -17.46 -17.00
CA GLU A 116 6.09 -18.78 -17.59
C GLU A 116 7.23 -19.50 -16.87
N LYS A 117 8.29 -18.78 -16.51
CA LYS A 117 9.41 -19.33 -15.73
C LYS A 117 8.99 -19.86 -14.36
N ILE A 118 8.01 -19.23 -13.72
CA ILE A 118 7.40 -19.72 -12.47
C ILE A 118 6.53 -20.93 -12.77
N SER A 119 5.68 -20.87 -13.80
CA SER A 119 4.73 -21.95 -14.11
C SER A 119 5.40 -23.27 -14.52
N HIS A 120 6.57 -23.21 -15.14
CA HIS A 120 7.34 -24.37 -15.60
C HIS A 120 8.44 -24.79 -14.61
N SER A 121 8.36 -24.38 -13.33
CA SER A 121 9.37 -24.72 -12.35
C SER A 121 9.38 -26.22 -12.02
N GLU A 122 10.54 -26.87 -12.10
CA GLU A 122 10.74 -28.28 -11.68
C GLU A 122 10.92 -28.43 -10.16
N LEU A 123 11.05 -27.33 -9.44
CA LEU A 123 11.31 -27.26 -8.00
C LEU A 123 10.07 -26.81 -7.23
N TYR A 124 10.05 -27.06 -5.92
CA TYR A 124 8.97 -26.56 -5.05
C TYR A 124 8.82 -25.04 -5.22
N ASN A 125 7.61 -24.62 -5.55
CA ASN A 125 7.31 -23.24 -5.90
C ASN A 125 5.87 -22.92 -5.46
N PRO A 126 5.69 -22.11 -4.41
CA PRO A 126 4.35 -21.76 -3.92
C PRO A 126 3.66 -20.68 -4.76
N TYR A 127 4.28 -20.20 -5.85
CA TYR A 127 3.77 -19.13 -6.71
C TYR A 127 3.23 -19.64 -8.06
N VAL A 128 3.22 -20.95 -8.32
CA VAL A 128 2.82 -21.51 -9.62
C VAL A 128 1.38 -21.17 -9.97
N ASP A 129 0.43 -21.37 -9.04
CA ASP A 129 -0.98 -21.12 -9.29
C ASP A 129 -1.28 -19.63 -9.52
N LYS A 130 -0.59 -18.74 -8.80
CA LYS A 130 -0.59 -17.29 -9.04
C LYS A 130 -0.07 -16.91 -10.43
N ALA A 131 1.02 -17.55 -10.88
CA ALA A 131 1.60 -17.26 -12.18
C ALA A 131 0.74 -17.79 -13.34
N LEU A 132 0.16 -18.99 -13.19
CA LEU A 132 -0.81 -19.53 -14.14
C LEU A 132 -2.03 -18.63 -14.27
N TYR A 133 -2.55 -18.11 -13.14
CA TYR A 133 -3.62 -17.12 -13.16
C TYR A 133 -3.23 -15.81 -13.86
N ALA A 134 -2.03 -15.29 -13.58
CA ALA A 134 -1.54 -14.08 -14.26
C ALA A 134 -1.41 -14.30 -15.78
N LEU A 135 -0.92 -15.46 -16.22
CA LEU A 135 -0.84 -15.81 -17.64
C LEU A 135 -2.23 -15.90 -18.27
N TYR A 136 -3.17 -16.62 -17.63
CA TYR A 136 -4.57 -16.63 -18.04
C TYR A 136 -5.11 -15.21 -18.25
N TYR A 137 -4.96 -14.35 -17.23
CA TYR A 137 -5.47 -12.97 -17.24
C TYR A 137 -4.86 -12.12 -18.35
N ILE A 138 -3.55 -12.24 -18.59
CA ILE A 138 -2.86 -11.50 -19.67
C ILE A 138 -3.42 -11.90 -21.02
N TYR A 139 -3.48 -13.20 -21.32
CA TYR A 139 -3.94 -13.67 -22.63
C TYR A 139 -5.44 -13.43 -22.85
N ASP A 140 -6.27 -13.50 -21.81
CA ASP A 140 -7.69 -13.18 -21.89
C ASP A 140 -7.90 -11.70 -22.25
N ASN A 141 -7.15 -10.78 -21.61
CA ASN A 141 -7.22 -9.35 -21.92
C ASN A 141 -6.70 -8.99 -23.31
N GLU A 142 -5.68 -9.69 -23.80
CA GLU A 142 -5.18 -9.52 -25.17
C GLU A 142 -6.12 -10.15 -26.23
N GLY A 143 -7.17 -10.85 -25.79
CA GLY A 143 -8.15 -11.52 -26.66
C GLY A 143 -7.67 -12.86 -27.22
N ASP A 144 -6.53 -13.39 -26.75
CA ASP A 144 -6.06 -14.73 -27.08
C ASP A 144 -6.71 -15.77 -26.18
N SER A 145 -8.00 -16.01 -26.47
CA SER A 145 -8.81 -16.99 -25.75
C SER A 145 -8.20 -18.40 -25.76
N ILE A 146 -7.46 -18.80 -26.81
CA ILE A 146 -6.89 -20.15 -26.91
C ILE A 146 -5.83 -20.34 -25.83
N THR A 147 -4.89 -19.40 -25.74
CA THR A 147 -3.81 -19.46 -24.76
C THR A 147 -4.33 -19.21 -23.34
N ALA A 148 -5.34 -18.35 -23.17
CA ALA A 148 -6.01 -18.19 -21.89
C ALA A 148 -6.65 -19.51 -21.42
N TYR A 149 -7.45 -20.18 -22.27
CA TYR A 149 -8.06 -21.47 -21.92
C TYR A 149 -7.01 -22.53 -21.57
N PHE A 150 -5.88 -22.56 -22.26
CA PHE A 150 -4.78 -23.46 -21.91
C PHE A 150 -4.31 -23.26 -20.45
N TYR A 151 -3.99 -22.03 -20.05
CA TYR A 151 -3.52 -21.76 -18.68
C TYR A 151 -4.60 -22.01 -17.62
N LYS A 152 -5.87 -21.73 -17.96
CA LYS A 152 -7.02 -22.10 -17.12
C LYS A 152 -7.12 -23.61 -16.91
N ASP A 153 -6.99 -24.41 -17.98
CA ASP A 153 -7.06 -25.87 -17.90
C ASP A 153 -5.88 -26.44 -17.10
N VAL A 154 -4.67 -25.91 -17.28
CA VAL A 154 -3.52 -26.30 -16.46
C VAL A 154 -3.77 -25.99 -14.99
N LEU A 155 -4.28 -24.81 -14.67
CA LEU A 155 -4.61 -24.42 -13.30
C LEU A 155 -5.69 -25.33 -12.69
N LYS A 156 -6.71 -25.69 -13.46
CA LYS A 156 -7.76 -26.64 -13.07
C LYS A 156 -7.21 -28.03 -12.76
N GLU A 157 -6.35 -28.56 -13.63
CA GLU A 157 -5.84 -29.92 -13.51
C GLU A 157 -4.84 -30.06 -12.38
N GLN A 158 -3.96 -29.09 -12.21
CA GLN A 158 -2.85 -29.17 -11.26
C GLN A 158 -3.18 -28.53 -9.90
N TYR A 159 -4.05 -27.52 -9.88
CA TYR A 159 -4.40 -26.76 -8.68
C TYR A 159 -5.92 -26.54 -8.54
N PRO A 160 -6.73 -27.63 -8.54
CA PRO A 160 -8.19 -27.53 -8.51
C PRO A 160 -8.75 -26.82 -7.26
N ASP A 161 -8.00 -26.85 -6.15
CA ASP A 161 -8.36 -26.18 -4.89
C ASP A 161 -7.80 -24.75 -4.80
N SER A 162 -7.11 -24.26 -5.83
CA SER A 162 -6.57 -22.89 -5.83
C SER A 162 -7.69 -21.87 -5.81
N PRO A 163 -7.61 -20.82 -4.97
CA PRO A 163 -8.57 -19.73 -5.01
C PRO A 163 -8.61 -19.06 -6.38
N TYR A 164 -7.49 -19.05 -7.11
CA TYR A 164 -7.40 -18.50 -8.46
C TYR A 164 -8.21 -19.27 -9.49
N PHE A 165 -8.25 -20.59 -9.40
CA PHE A 165 -9.09 -21.39 -10.28
C PHE A 165 -10.57 -21.12 -10.01
N ALA A 166 -10.96 -21.07 -8.73
CA ALA A 166 -12.32 -20.73 -8.33
C ALA A 166 -12.73 -19.32 -8.84
N TYR A 167 -11.81 -18.35 -8.84
CA TYR A 167 -12.05 -17.01 -9.39
C TYR A 167 -12.33 -17.04 -10.91
N ILE A 168 -11.55 -17.81 -11.68
CA ILE A 168 -11.76 -17.94 -13.13
C ILE A 168 -13.12 -18.60 -13.44
N GLU A 169 -13.48 -19.68 -12.74
CA GLU A 169 -14.74 -20.41 -13.00
C GLU A 169 -15.99 -19.58 -12.68
N GLN A 170 -15.89 -18.64 -11.75
CA GLN A 170 -16.98 -17.72 -11.41
C GLN A 170 -17.11 -16.57 -12.43
N ASN A 171 -16.22 -16.49 -13.43
CA ASN A 171 -16.20 -15.47 -14.49
C ASN A 171 -16.21 -14.04 -13.93
N GLU A 172 -15.59 -13.87 -12.77
CA GLU A 172 -15.71 -12.71 -11.93
C GLU A 172 -14.30 -12.20 -11.62
N ILE A 173 -13.84 -11.15 -12.33
CA ILE A 173 -12.87 -10.21 -11.75
C ILE A 173 -13.64 -9.44 -10.68
N ILE A 174 -13.87 -10.07 -9.54
CA ILE A 174 -14.19 -9.33 -8.34
C ILE A 174 -12.84 -8.86 -7.80
N MET A 175 -12.41 -7.68 -8.23
CA MET A 175 -11.79 -6.77 -7.25
C MET A 175 -12.74 -6.81 -6.06
N PRO A 176 -12.31 -7.32 -4.87
CA PRO A 176 -13.18 -7.51 -3.71
C PRO A 176 -14.10 -6.32 -3.63
N LYS A 177 -15.42 -6.51 -3.45
CA LYS A 177 -16.37 -5.39 -3.47
C LYS A 177 -15.85 -4.20 -2.64
N MET A 178 -15.24 -4.52 -1.50
CA MET A 178 -14.46 -3.61 -0.65
C MET A 178 -13.40 -2.77 -1.41
N GLU A 179 -12.51 -3.41 -2.14
CA GLU A 179 -11.44 -2.80 -2.92
C GLU A 179 -12.01 -1.93 -4.07
N ARG A 180 -13.06 -2.41 -4.75
CA ARG A 180 -13.73 -1.67 -5.84
C ARG A 180 -14.44 -0.42 -5.35
N ASP A 181 -15.18 -0.56 -4.25
CA ASP A 181 -15.90 0.56 -3.63
C ASP A 181 -14.90 1.58 -3.06
N ALA A 182 -13.78 1.12 -2.50
CA ALA A 182 -12.69 1.96 -2.02
C ALA A 182 -11.98 2.72 -3.16
N GLU A 183 -11.65 2.04 -4.26
CA GLU A 183 -11.07 2.66 -5.47
C GLU A 183 -11.95 3.79 -6.00
N TYR A 184 -13.25 3.52 -6.15
CA TYR A 184 -14.21 4.48 -6.68
C TYR A 184 -14.28 5.76 -5.83
N LEU A 185 -14.27 5.62 -4.50
CA LEU A 185 -14.24 6.76 -3.59
C LEU A 185 -12.89 7.49 -3.64
N TYR A 186 -11.79 6.74 -3.76
CA TYR A 186 -10.44 7.31 -3.81
C TYR A 186 -10.27 8.19 -5.06
N LEU A 187 -10.69 7.70 -6.23
CA LEU A 187 -10.67 8.47 -7.47
C LEU A 187 -11.54 9.74 -7.40
N LYS A 188 -12.69 9.67 -6.71
CA LYS A 188 -13.49 10.88 -6.43
C LYS A 188 -12.76 11.88 -5.53
N ALA A 189 -12.06 11.37 -4.52
CA ALA A 189 -11.29 12.21 -3.62
C ALA A 189 -10.15 12.92 -4.36
N GLU A 190 -9.37 12.20 -5.19
CA GLU A 190 -8.26 12.77 -5.97
C GLU A 190 -8.69 13.95 -6.85
N ASN A 191 -9.87 13.84 -7.50
CA ASN A 191 -10.43 14.93 -8.29
C ASN A 191 -10.73 16.21 -7.48
N CYS A 192 -10.81 16.08 -6.15
CA CYS A 192 -11.05 17.18 -5.23
C CYS A 192 -9.76 17.74 -4.59
N PHE A 193 -8.58 17.13 -4.77
CA PHE A 193 -7.36 17.50 -4.02
C PHE A 193 -6.97 18.97 -4.16
N ASP A 194 -7.06 19.49 -5.39
CA ASP A 194 -6.70 20.89 -5.66
C ASP A 194 -7.89 21.85 -5.59
N SER A 195 -9.08 21.37 -5.93
CA SER A 195 -10.28 22.22 -6.06
C SER A 195 -11.05 22.36 -4.75
N ASN A 196 -11.08 21.31 -3.93
CA ASN A 196 -11.83 21.22 -2.69
C ASN A 196 -11.20 20.19 -1.73
N PRO A 197 -10.06 20.55 -1.10
CA PRO A 197 -9.29 19.62 -0.27
C PRO A 197 -10.07 19.11 0.96
N ASP A 198 -10.99 19.89 1.52
CA ASP A 198 -11.85 19.43 2.62
C ASP A 198 -12.78 18.27 2.19
N SER A 199 -13.31 18.35 0.96
CA SER A 199 -14.14 17.26 0.41
C SER A 199 -13.29 16.03 0.09
N ALA A 200 -12.05 16.22 -0.37
CA ALA A 200 -11.11 15.12 -0.56
C ALA A 200 -10.80 14.42 0.78
N ILE A 201 -10.46 15.18 1.83
CA ILE A 201 -10.21 14.63 3.17
C ILE A 201 -11.41 13.82 3.65
N THR A 202 -12.63 14.37 3.53
CA THR A 202 -13.86 13.67 3.95
C THR A 202 -14.02 12.31 3.24
N LEU A 203 -13.78 12.27 1.93
CA LEU A 203 -13.85 11.04 1.15
C LEU A 203 -12.76 10.04 1.55
N LEU A 204 -11.51 10.48 1.68
CA LEU A 204 -10.39 9.61 2.07
C LEU A 204 -10.56 9.05 3.48
N THR A 205 -10.98 9.87 4.45
CA THR A 205 -11.29 9.39 5.80
C THR A 205 -12.40 8.33 5.77
N SER A 206 -13.44 8.52 4.95
CA SER A 206 -14.50 7.52 4.81
C SER A 206 -14.01 6.18 4.26
N ILE A 207 -12.98 6.20 3.40
CA ILE A 207 -12.34 4.99 2.86
C ILE A 207 -11.53 4.30 3.95
N HIS A 208 -10.76 5.05 4.75
CA HIS A 208 -10.06 4.47 5.89
C HIS A 208 -11.02 3.81 6.88
N ASP A 209 -12.12 4.49 7.22
CA ASP A 209 -13.08 3.98 8.21
C ASP A 209 -13.85 2.76 7.69
N SER A 210 -14.25 2.77 6.41
CA SER A 210 -15.11 1.72 5.84
C SER A 210 -14.32 0.57 5.23
N TYR A 211 -13.12 0.85 4.74
CA TYR A 211 -12.30 -0.08 3.94
C TYR A 211 -10.82 -0.11 4.39
N PRO A 212 -10.50 -0.26 5.69
CA PRO A 212 -9.14 -0.10 6.21
C PRO A 212 -8.14 -1.12 5.66
N LEU A 213 -8.57 -2.33 5.30
CA LEU A 213 -7.69 -3.39 4.77
C LEU A 213 -7.55 -3.37 3.23
N SER A 214 -8.19 -2.41 2.55
CA SER A 214 -8.02 -2.25 1.10
C SER A 214 -6.71 -1.50 0.80
N LEU A 215 -6.16 -1.67 -0.40
CA LEU A 215 -4.99 -0.89 -0.84
C LEU A 215 -5.30 0.62 -0.81
N TYR A 216 -6.55 0.98 -1.06
CA TYR A 216 -7.02 2.36 -0.99
C TYR A 216 -7.26 2.86 0.43
N GLY A 217 -7.46 1.99 1.42
CA GLY A 217 -7.51 2.35 2.84
C GLY A 217 -6.17 2.90 3.32
N GLU A 218 -5.11 2.14 3.05
CA GLU A 218 -3.73 2.54 3.31
C GLU A 218 -3.35 3.85 2.59
N LYS A 219 -3.61 3.94 1.28
CA LYS A 219 -3.37 5.17 0.50
C LYS A 219 -4.17 6.36 1.01
N SER A 220 -5.39 6.13 1.51
CA SER A 220 -6.27 7.21 1.98
C SER A 220 -5.73 7.90 3.22
N VAL A 221 -5.21 7.14 4.19
CA VAL A 221 -4.62 7.72 5.40
C VAL A 221 -3.41 8.60 5.05
N LEU A 222 -2.54 8.15 4.15
CA LEU A 222 -1.43 8.97 3.63
C LEU A 222 -1.93 10.20 2.86
N GLY A 223 -2.97 10.03 2.02
CA GLY A 223 -3.57 11.13 1.27
C GLY A 223 -4.15 12.22 2.18
N VAL A 224 -4.80 11.84 3.30
CA VAL A 224 -5.29 12.80 4.31
C VAL A 224 -4.12 13.55 4.95
N ALA A 225 -3.08 12.85 5.41
CA ALA A 225 -1.90 13.48 5.98
C ALA A 225 -1.25 14.47 5.00
N TRP A 226 -1.12 14.07 3.74
CA TRP A 226 -0.55 14.91 2.68
C TRP A 226 -1.40 16.15 2.38
N LEU A 227 -2.73 16.03 2.36
CA LEU A 227 -3.64 17.17 2.14
C LEU A 227 -3.54 18.18 3.29
N TYR A 228 -3.48 17.70 4.54
CA TYR A 228 -3.27 18.59 5.68
C TYR A 228 -1.93 19.32 5.59
N GLN A 229 -0.85 18.63 5.22
CA GLN A 229 0.47 19.23 5.08
C GLN A 229 0.58 20.21 3.89
N ASN A 230 0.04 19.86 2.72
CA ASN A 230 0.38 20.51 1.45
C ASN A 230 -0.76 21.35 0.81
N ARG A 231 -1.98 21.25 1.33
CA ARG A 231 -3.14 22.02 0.83
C ARG A 231 -3.79 22.85 1.92
N ILE A 232 -4.01 22.27 3.10
CA ILE A 232 -4.61 22.96 4.25
C ILE A 232 -3.55 23.72 5.06
N PHE A 233 -2.29 23.25 5.04
CA PHE A 233 -1.19 23.74 5.86
C PHE A 233 -1.45 23.65 7.37
N ASP A 234 -2.16 22.59 7.78
CA ASP A 234 -2.39 22.24 9.18
C ASP A 234 -1.43 21.11 9.58
N ILE A 235 -0.31 21.52 10.18
CA ILE A 235 0.80 20.63 10.53
C ILE A 235 0.40 19.67 11.66
N ASP A 236 -0.40 20.14 12.63
CA ASP A 236 -0.83 19.32 13.77
C ASP A 236 -1.66 18.13 13.29
N ASN A 237 -2.63 18.38 12.40
CA ASN A 237 -3.43 17.31 11.81
C ASN A 237 -2.60 16.42 10.87
N ALA A 238 -1.68 16.97 10.09
CA ALA A 238 -0.79 16.16 9.25
C ALA A 238 0.03 15.15 10.08
N ILE A 239 0.63 15.60 11.19
CA ILE A 239 1.38 14.74 12.12
C ILE A 239 0.50 13.63 12.68
N LEU A 240 -0.72 13.97 13.10
CA LEU A 240 -1.66 13.00 13.67
C LEU A 240 -2.00 11.90 12.65
N TRP A 241 -2.23 12.25 11.39
CA TRP A 241 -2.56 11.30 10.34
C TRP A 241 -1.36 10.46 9.87
N TYR A 242 -0.15 11.02 9.79
CA TYR A 242 1.06 10.21 9.54
C TYR A 242 1.33 9.22 10.67
N LYS A 243 1.11 9.64 11.93
CA LYS A 243 1.20 8.72 13.06
C LYS A 243 0.15 7.62 12.97
N SER A 244 -1.11 7.97 12.67
CA SER A 244 -2.17 6.99 12.48
C SER A 244 -1.83 5.99 11.38
N PHE A 245 -1.18 6.43 10.29
CA PHE A 245 -0.69 5.53 9.25
C PHE A 245 0.30 4.50 9.80
N MET A 246 1.33 4.97 10.51
CA MET A 246 2.36 4.10 11.10
C MET A 246 1.76 3.10 12.09
N ASP A 247 0.78 3.52 12.89
CA ASP A 247 0.14 2.68 13.89
C ASP A 247 -0.76 1.59 13.26
N PHE A 248 -1.47 1.91 12.17
CA PHE A 248 -2.41 0.98 11.52
C PHE A 248 -1.79 0.11 10.41
N TYR A 249 -0.70 0.57 9.79
CA TYR A 249 -0.05 -0.11 8.65
C TYR A 249 1.47 -0.30 8.89
N PRO A 250 1.89 -1.02 9.95
CA PRO A 250 3.32 -1.15 10.31
C PRO A 250 4.15 -1.91 9.27
N ASP A 251 3.53 -2.83 8.53
CA ASP A 251 4.20 -3.64 7.49
C ASP A 251 4.13 -3.00 6.10
N SER A 252 3.60 -1.78 6.01
CA SER A 252 3.47 -1.05 4.75
C SER A 252 4.83 -0.76 4.10
N PRO A 253 4.96 -0.92 2.77
CA PRO A 253 6.14 -0.43 2.05
C PRO A 253 6.30 1.10 2.11
N PHE A 254 5.24 1.84 2.45
CA PHE A 254 5.24 3.29 2.64
C PHE A 254 5.54 3.71 4.08
N PHE A 255 5.69 2.78 5.03
CA PHE A 255 6.01 3.09 6.42
C PHE A 255 7.24 4.02 6.55
N PRO A 256 8.40 3.76 5.89
CA PRO A 256 9.57 4.64 6.00
C PRO A 256 9.32 6.05 5.47
N TYR A 257 8.39 6.21 4.52
CA TYR A 257 7.99 7.52 4.01
C TYR A 257 7.19 8.29 5.06
N ALA A 258 6.16 7.65 5.64
CA ALA A 258 5.32 8.25 6.67
C ALA A 258 6.14 8.63 7.92
N GLU A 259 7.06 7.76 8.35
CA GLU A 259 7.96 8.02 9.47
C GLU A 259 8.87 9.23 9.21
N GLY A 260 9.40 9.36 7.99
CA GLY A 260 10.21 10.50 7.58
C GLY A 260 9.45 11.82 7.70
N GLU A 261 8.25 11.89 7.11
CA GLU A 261 7.39 13.08 7.14
C GLU A 261 6.93 13.40 8.58
N TYR A 262 6.56 12.39 9.37
CA TYR A 262 6.19 12.57 10.78
C TYR A 262 7.33 13.20 11.59
N ASN A 263 8.57 12.72 11.43
CA ASN A 263 9.71 13.23 12.16
C ASN A 263 10.08 14.66 11.74
N GLU A 264 10.03 14.95 10.43
CA GLU A 264 10.29 16.29 9.90
C GLU A 264 9.28 17.30 10.44
N LEU A 265 7.98 16.99 10.35
CA LEU A 265 6.92 17.88 10.80
C LEU A 265 6.95 18.10 12.31
N ASN A 266 7.27 17.08 13.12
CA ASN A 266 7.46 17.26 14.57
C ASN A 266 8.66 18.14 14.90
N GLY A 267 9.75 18.03 14.14
CA GLY A 267 10.90 18.92 14.27
C GLY A 267 10.50 20.37 14.03
N ILE A 268 9.78 20.63 12.93
CA ILE A 268 9.26 21.96 12.58
C ILE A 268 8.36 22.53 13.69
N LEU A 269 7.44 21.72 14.23
CA LEU A 269 6.53 22.14 15.29
C LEU A 269 7.28 22.46 16.59
N THR A 270 8.28 21.65 16.94
CA THR A 270 9.12 21.86 18.14
C THR A 270 9.96 23.13 18.01
N ASP A 271 10.56 23.37 16.84
CA ASP A 271 11.34 24.58 16.58
C ASP A 271 10.46 25.83 16.58
N ALA A 272 9.25 25.75 16.00
CA ALA A 272 8.31 26.86 15.98
C ALA A 272 7.83 27.24 17.39
N THR A 273 7.55 26.25 18.24
CA THR A 273 7.09 26.48 19.62
C THR A 273 8.23 26.96 20.53
N ALA A 274 9.45 26.45 20.39
CA ALA A 274 10.62 26.94 21.11
C ALA A 274 10.93 28.41 20.79
N ASN A 275 10.83 28.79 19.51
CA ASN A 275 11.01 30.18 19.08
C ASN A 275 9.86 31.12 19.52
N ALA A 276 8.66 30.60 19.76
CA ALA A 276 7.54 31.39 20.28
C ALA A 276 7.69 31.73 21.77
N VAL A 277 8.21 30.80 22.58
CA VAL A 277 8.47 31.00 24.02
C VAL A 277 9.59 32.05 24.24
N ASP A 278 10.59 32.08 23.36
CA ASP A 278 11.70 33.05 23.46
C ASP A 278 11.25 34.48 23.11
N ARG A 279 10.20 34.64 22.30
CA ARG A 279 9.63 35.96 21.95
C ARG A 279 8.73 36.55 23.03
N ASP A 280 8.05 35.73 23.85
CA ASP A 280 7.17 36.21 24.92
C ASP A 280 7.93 36.65 26.19
N SER A 281 9.21 36.27 26.30
CA SER A 281 10.10 36.65 27.42
C SER A 281 10.58 38.11 27.39
N THR A 282 10.16 38.91 26.40
CA THR A 282 10.51 40.35 26.27
C THR A 282 9.31 41.28 26.41
N LYS A 283 8.48 41.09 27.45
CA LYS A 283 7.67 42.18 28.02
C LYS A 283 8.25 42.66 29.34
N THR A 284 9.34 43.43 29.25
CA THR A 284 9.78 44.30 30.33
C THR A 284 8.74 45.41 30.50
N ILE A 285 7.93 45.32 31.55
CA ILE A 285 7.10 46.43 32.01
C ILE A 285 8.05 47.49 32.60
N PRO A 286 8.10 48.73 32.08
CA PRO A 286 8.86 49.79 32.74
C PRO A 286 8.16 50.13 34.07
N GLN A 287 8.93 50.06 35.15
CA GLN A 287 8.50 50.56 36.46
C GLN A 287 8.15 52.04 36.39
N ILE A 288 6.96 52.38 36.87
CA ILE A 288 6.61 53.76 37.23
C ILE A 288 6.51 53.79 38.76
N SER A 289 7.39 54.58 39.37
CA SER A 289 7.29 55.03 40.77
C SER A 289 6.69 56.45 40.82
N PRO A 290 6.16 56.87 41.97
CA PRO A 290 4.92 57.65 42.04
C PRO A 290 5.11 59.15 42.19
N SER A 291 4.16 59.95 41.67
CA SER A 291 3.97 61.33 42.07
C SER A 291 2.53 61.81 41.87
N GLU A 292 1.93 62.18 43.01
CA GLU A 292 0.98 63.27 43.23
C GLU A 292 -0.48 63.20 42.73
N SER A 293 -1.35 63.17 43.75
CA SER A 293 -2.78 63.44 43.78
C SER A 293 -3.16 64.86 43.37
N LYS A 294 -4.32 65.01 42.71
CA LYS A 294 -5.36 66.01 43.07
C LYS A 294 -6.69 65.76 42.36
N ASP A 295 -7.70 65.47 43.20
CA ASP A 295 -9.06 66.00 43.24
C ASP A 295 -10.06 65.92 42.06
N LEU A 296 -11.15 65.20 42.39
CA LEU A 296 -12.57 65.59 42.29
C LEU A 296 -13.31 65.64 40.93
N ASN A 297 -14.21 64.65 40.78
CA ASN A 297 -15.68 64.78 40.92
C ASN A 297 -16.57 64.61 39.66
N ILE A 298 -17.73 63.98 39.93
CA ILE A 298 -19.06 64.07 39.26
C ILE A 298 -19.44 63.03 38.15
N MET A 299 -20.26 62.05 38.57
CA MET A 299 -21.29 61.28 37.84
C MET A 299 -22.38 62.19 37.22
N PRO A 300 -23.42 61.70 36.49
CA PRO A 300 -23.58 60.52 35.63
C PRO A 300 -24.30 60.90 34.30
N ASP A 301 -24.56 59.93 33.39
CA ASP A 301 -25.92 59.69 32.87
C ASP A 301 -26.01 58.46 31.94
N ASN A 302 -27.07 57.69 32.18
CA ASN A 302 -27.65 56.58 31.39
C ASN A 302 -28.72 57.21 30.42
N PRO A 303 -29.60 56.50 29.67
CA PRO A 303 -29.73 55.06 29.35
C PRO A 303 -30.19 54.71 27.90
N SER A 304 -30.29 53.38 27.65
CA SER A 304 -31.33 52.68 26.83
C SER A 304 -31.15 52.72 25.29
N THR A 305 -31.42 51.68 24.49
CA THR A 305 -32.51 50.68 24.47
C THR A 305 -32.15 49.41 23.66
N LYS A 306 -32.68 48.26 24.10
CA LYS A 306 -32.99 47.02 23.36
C LYS A 306 -34.50 47.05 22.96
N PRO A 307 -35.16 46.02 22.35
CA PRO A 307 -34.74 44.81 21.61
C PRO A 307 -35.65 44.53 20.35
N ASP A 308 -35.71 43.25 19.93
CA ASP A 308 -36.76 42.53 19.15
C ASP A 308 -36.47 42.24 17.66
N THR A 309 -36.91 41.14 17.02
CA THR A 309 -37.08 39.67 17.27
C THR A 309 -37.59 39.07 15.94
N LEU A 310 -37.41 37.76 15.73
CA LEU A 310 -38.22 36.84 14.89
C LEU A 310 -38.25 37.00 13.34
N SER A 311 -37.92 35.92 12.61
CA SER A 311 -38.95 35.00 12.08
C SER A 311 -38.37 33.93 11.16
N SER A 312 -38.60 32.67 11.54
CA SER A 312 -38.49 31.47 10.70
C SER A 312 -39.66 31.34 9.71
N LYS A 313 -39.45 30.74 8.53
CA LYS A 313 -40.53 30.22 7.67
C LYS A 313 -40.12 28.91 6.99
N LYS A 314 -40.98 27.90 7.14
CA LYS A 314 -40.92 26.53 6.56
C LYS A 314 -41.77 26.44 5.27
N LEU A 315 -41.28 25.62 4.31
CA LEU A 315 -41.95 24.68 3.35
C LEU A 315 -43.04 25.23 2.38
N PRO A 316 -43.36 24.60 1.21
CA PRO A 316 -43.63 23.14 1.00
C PRO A 316 -43.21 22.52 -0.39
N VAL A 317 -42.93 21.19 -0.51
CA VAL A 317 -43.76 20.02 -0.95
C VAL A 317 -43.67 19.63 -2.45
N ASN A 318 -43.10 18.41 -2.66
CA ASN A 318 -43.54 17.24 -3.46
C ASN A 318 -43.88 17.30 -4.96
N LEU A 319 -43.32 16.37 -5.75
CA LEU A 319 -44.01 15.68 -6.85
C LEU A 319 -43.35 14.32 -7.15
N GLU A 320 -44.15 13.25 -6.97
CA GLU A 320 -43.89 11.89 -7.44
C GLU A 320 -44.18 11.72 -8.96
N SER A 321 -43.74 10.56 -9.46
CA SER A 321 -44.19 9.80 -10.64
C SER A 321 -43.33 9.92 -11.92
N SER A 322 -42.65 8.82 -12.28
CA SER A 322 -43.19 7.87 -13.28
C SER A 322 -42.15 6.81 -13.67
N ILE A 323 -42.50 5.56 -13.39
CA ILE A 323 -41.90 4.34 -13.94
C ILE A 323 -42.41 4.17 -15.37
N LYS A 324 -41.51 3.87 -16.32
CA LYS A 324 -41.86 3.17 -17.56
C LYS A 324 -40.83 2.09 -17.86
N VAL A 325 -41.30 0.86 -17.76
CA VAL A 325 -40.69 -0.37 -18.26
C VAL A 325 -41.07 -0.48 -19.73
N GLU A 326 -40.10 -0.72 -20.61
CA GLU A 326 -40.37 -1.14 -21.99
C GLU A 326 -39.63 -2.47 -22.21
N LYS A 327 -40.43 -3.54 -22.33
CA LYS A 327 -40.07 -4.85 -22.84
C LYS A 327 -40.54 -4.93 -24.31
N ASP A 328 -39.87 -5.79 -25.06
CA ASP A 328 -40.13 -6.32 -26.42
C ASP A 328 -38.91 -6.03 -27.31
N VAL A 329 -38.30 -6.97 -28.03
CA VAL A 329 -38.88 -8.02 -28.88
C VAL A 329 -37.89 -9.20 -29.00
N ILE A 330 -38.41 -10.42 -28.85
CA ILE A 330 -37.87 -11.65 -29.44
C ILE A 330 -38.50 -11.77 -30.84
N GLU A 331 -37.70 -11.90 -31.90
CA GLU A 331 -38.05 -12.63 -33.14
C GLU A 331 -36.85 -12.72 -34.11
N LYS A 332 -36.08 -13.81 -34.04
CA LYS A 332 -35.84 -14.81 -35.12
C LYS A 332 -34.60 -15.66 -34.88
#